data_AF-A0A2A4Y0Z3-F1
#
_entry.id   AF-A0A2A4Y0Z3-F1
#
_cell.length_a   1.000
_cell.length_b   1.000
_cell.length_c   1.000
_cell.angle_alpha   90.00
_cell.angle_beta   90.00
_cell.angle_gamma   90.00
#
_symmetry.space_group_name_H-M   'P 1'
#
loop_
_entity.id
_entity.type
_entity.pdbx_description
1 polymer ?
#
loop_
_entity_poly.entity_id
_entity_poly.type
_entity_poly.pdbx_seq_one_letter_code
_entity_poly.pdbx_strand_id
1 'polypeptide(L)' 'MPNPPKSRYLKVVRSFGDYSKASLPLTGRWLEKAGFVIGSRVEVVVRKGCLMIVPLVEEEK' A
#
# COMPACT_ATOMS: atom_id res chain seq x y z
N MET A 1 -2.70 -25.91 10.58
CA MET A 1 -2.86 -24.46 10.83
C MET A 1 -2.71 -23.74 9.49
N PRO A 2 -3.68 -22.93 9.03
CA PRO A 2 -3.51 -22.17 7.80
C PRO A 2 -2.43 -21.08 8.03
N ASN A 3 -1.48 -20.98 7.11
CA ASN A 3 -0.39 -20.00 7.18
C ASN A 3 -0.96 -18.57 7.21
N PRO A 4 -0.46 -17.67 8.07
CA PRO A 4 -0.89 -16.28 8.05
C PRO A 4 -0.56 -15.66 6.69
N PRO A 5 -1.44 -14.79 6.16
CA PRO A 5 -1.19 -14.11 4.89
C PRO A 5 0.10 -13.31 5.03
N LYS A 6 1.02 -13.48 4.06
CA LYS A 6 2.27 -12.72 4.00
C LYS A 6 1.92 -11.25 3.74
N SER A 7 1.85 -10.44 4.79
CA SER A 7 1.74 -8.99 4.69
C SER A 7 3.09 -8.40 4.28
N ARG A 8 3.05 -7.47 3.32
CA ARG A 8 4.21 -6.64 2.95
C ARG A 8 3.80 -5.18 2.96
N TYR A 9 4.71 -4.32 3.41
CA TYR A 9 4.49 -2.88 3.47
C TYR A 9 5.01 -2.22 2.19
N LEU A 10 4.20 -1.35 1.58
CA LEU A 10 4.65 -0.45 0.51
C LEU A 10 4.66 0.99 1.02
N LYS A 11 5.45 1.85 0.37
CA LYS A 11 5.52 3.28 0.67
C LYS A 11 4.83 4.06 -0.45
N VAL A 12 3.95 4.99 -0.07
CA VAL A 12 3.34 5.92 -1.04
C VAL A 12 4.37 6.99 -1.38
N VAL A 13 4.74 7.11 -2.65
CA VAL A 13 5.68 8.13 -3.14
C VAL A 13 5.11 8.89 -4.34
N ARG A 14 5.50 10.16 -4.49
CA ARG A 14 4.97 11.07 -5.53
C ARG A 14 5.55 10.86 -6.92
N SER A 15 6.78 10.34 -7.02
CA SER A 15 7.47 10.08 -8.28
C SER A 15 8.49 8.98 -8.07
N PHE A 16 8.57 8.02 -8.98
CA PHE A 16 9.49 6.89 -8.94
C PHE A 16 10.47 7.00 -10.11
N GLY A 17 11.78 7.06 -9.82
CA GLY A 17 12.84 7.09 -10.84
C GLY A 17 13.59 5.76 -11.02
N ASP A 18 13.27 4.76 -10.19
CA ASP A 18 13.93 3.45 -10.18
C ASP A 18 13.02 2.37 -10.78
N TYR A 19 13.28 2.00 -12.04
CA TYR A 19 12.53 0.98 -12.78
C TYR A 19 13.02 -0.45 -12.51
N SER A 20 14.01 -0.65 -11.63
CA SER A 20 14.49 -1.98 -11.27
C SER A 20 13.46 -2.80 -10.47
N LYS A 21 12.39 -2.17 -9.97
CA LYS A 21 11.33 -2.78 -9.19
C LYS A 21 9.97 -2.52 -9.83
N ALA A 22 9.09 -3.53 -9.78
CA ALA A 22 7.70 -3.38 -10.18
C ALA A 22 7.02 -2.30 -9.33
N SER A 23 6.43 -1.29 -9.99
CA SER A 23 5.71 -0.19 -9.35
C SER A 23 4.31 -0.08 -9.96
N LEU A 24 3.35 0.31 -9.13
CA LEU A 24 1.97 0.59 -9.55
C LEU A 24 1.64 2.05 -9.18
N PRO A 25 1.75 2.99 -10.12
CA PRO A 25 1.42 4.39 -9.83
C PRO A 25 -0.09 4.53 -9.65
N LEU A 26 -0.50 5.06 -8.49
CA LEU A 26 -1.87 5.46 -8.20
C LEU A 26 -1.90 6.98 -8.06
N THR A 27 -2.80 7.66 -8.77
CA THR A 27 -2.90 9.12 -8.77
C THR A 27 -4.35 9.58 -8.56
N GLY A 28 -4.50 10.79 -8.03
CA GLY A 28 -5.79 11.45 -7.84
C GLY A 28 -6.14 11.72 -6.39
N ARG A 29 -6.96 12.75 -6.16
CA ARG A 29 -7.39 13.21 -4.83
C ARG A 29 -8.24 12.18 -4.06
N TRP A 30 -8.73 11.15 -4.75
CA TRP A 30 -9.53 10.08 -4.14
C TRP A 30 -8.70 9.22 -3.17
N LEU A 31 -7.37 9.16 -3.33
CA LEU A 31 -6.47 8.43 -2.43
C LEU A 31 -6.44 9.05 -1.04
N GLU A 32 -6.32 10.38 -0.96
CA GLU A 32 -6.39 11.11 0.32
C GLU A 32 -7.75 10.92 0.98
N LYS A 33 -8.85 10.99 0.20
CA LYS A 33 -10.21 10.71 0.69
C LYS A 33 -10.39 9.27 1.17
N ALA A 34 -9.63 8.32 0.61
CA ALA A 34 -9.60 6.93 1.02
C ALA A 34 -8.63 6.67 2.19
N GLY A 35 -8.04 7.72 2.77
CA GLY A 35 -7.17 7.63 3.94
C GLY A 35 -5.68 7.39 3.62
N PHE A 36 -5.28 7.40 2.36
CA PHE A 36 -3.87 7.26 1.98
C PHE A 36 -3.15 8.59 2.09
N VAL A 37 -2.17 8.65 2.98
CA VAL A 37 -1.32 9.84 3.17
C VAL A 37 0.04 9.61 2.51
N ILE A 38 0.49 10.58 1.73
CA ILE A 38 1.80 10.53 1.05
C ILE A 38 2.92 10.35 2.07
N GLY A 39 3.88 9.47 1.78
CA GLY A 39 4.98 9.16 2.69
C GLY A 39 4.65 8.10 3.75
N SER A 40 3.37 7.80 3.97
CA SER A 40 2.93 6.76 4.90
C SER A 40 3.15 5.37 4.32
N ARG A 41 3.24 4.40 5.23
CA ARG A 41 3.22 2.98 4.88
C ARG A 41 1.79 2.57 4.56
N VAL A 42 1.66 1.60 3.67
CA VAL A 42 0.40 0.92 3.39
C VAL A 42 0.57 -0.56 3.63
N GLU A 43 -0.50 -1.22 4.05
CA GLU A 43 -0.53 -2.66 4.13
C GLU A 43 -0.98 -3.24 2.79
N VAL A 44 -0.26 -4.25 2.31
CA VAL A 44 -0.64 -5.04 1.14
C VAL A 44 -0.97 -6.45 1.57
N VAL A 45 -2.21 -6.85 1.29
CA VAL A 45 -2.71 -8.20 1.50
C VAL A 45 -2.88 -8.88 0.14
N VAL A 46 -2.16 -9.98 -0.04
CA VAL A 46 -2.28 -10.82 -1.23
C VAL A 46 -3.41 -11.83 -1.02
N ARG A 47 -4.40 -11.83 -1.92
CA ARG A 47 -5.46 -12.83 -1.97
C ARG A 47 -5.45 -13.53 -3.33
N LYS A 48 -6.19 -14.64 -3.46
CA LYS A 48 -6.28 -15.39 -4.72
C LYS A 48 -6.91 -14.49 -5.79
N GLY A 49 -6.10 -14.05 -6.77
CA GLY A 49 -6.55 -13.23 -7.89
C GLY A 49 -6.59 -11.72 -7.66
N CYS A 50 -6.19 -11.20 -6.48
CA CYS A 50 -6.18 -9.77 -6.24
C CYS A 50 -5.15 -9.33 -5.17
N LEU A 51 -4.77 -8.06 -5.27
CA LEU A 51 -4.03 -7.33 -4.24
C LEU A 51 -4.98 -6.35 -3.57
N MET A 52 -5.07 -6.40 -2.25
CA MET A 52 -5.74 -5.36 -1.48
C MET A 52 -4.69 -4.46 -0.86
N ILE A 53 -4.80 -3.17 -1.12
CA ILE A 53 -3.93 -2.14 -0.55
C ILE A 53 -4.82 -1.33 0.39
N VAL A 54 -4.43 -1.26 1.67
CA VAL A 54 -5.19 -0.53 2.68
C VAL A 54 -4.28 0.49 3.38
N PRO A 55 -4.81 1.67 3.74
CA PRO A 55 -4.06 2.65 4.50
C PRO A 55 -3.72 2.05 5.86
N LEU A 56 -2.48 2.24 6.29
CA LEU A 56 -2.03 1.76 7.59
C LEU A 56 -2.40 2.84 8.61
N VAL A 57 -3.46 2.59 9.37
CA VAL A 57 -3.85 3.47 10.47
C VAL A 57 -2.94 3.10 11.64
N GLU A 58 -1.92 3.90 11.90
CA GLU A 58 -1.22 3.82 13.18
C GLU A 58 -2.20 4.35 14.23
N GLU A 59 -2.83 3.46 15.00
CA GLU A 59 -3.53 3.88 16.21
C GLU A 59 -2.49 4.49 17.16
N GLU A 60 -2.49 5.82 17.29
CA GLU A 60 -1.81 6.52 18.37
C GLU A 60 -2.33 5.95 19.70
N LYS A 61 -1.45 5.27 20.44
CA LYS A 61 -1.69 4.80 21.79
C LYS A 61 -1.06 5.77 22.79
#